data_AF-A0A4W5P1W6-F1
#
_entry.id   AF-A0A4W5P1W6-F1
#
_cell.length_a   1.000
_cell.length_b   1.000
_cell.length_c   1.000
_cell.angle_alpha   90.00
_cell.angle_beta   90.00
_cell.angle_gamma   90.00
#
_symmetry.space_group_name_H-M   'P 1'
#
loop_
_entity.id
_entity.type
_entity.pdbx_description
1 polymer ?
#
loop_
_entity_poly.entity_id
_entity_poly.type
_entity_poly.pdbx_seq_one_letter_code
_entity_poly.pdbx_strand_id
1 'polypeptide(L)'
;MRMNSIQLNFRRQCQQDQEEAGSESASDLVDIDFAEPPATQDEDSASRSLNTGVAPTSPTTAGGKQYKYNAQWEKAFPWLYFEGNVMFCKYCKAEPQLAGKLSSFVVGNPHLKKDTVKKHNASKKHIECRDIHIIKSTNEYPVTVQSALRRQNNFPASHFTSPLKMTTPQYDLSHEVEARLLCKTPCSVLAGRPFFTAVFTELSCTVEWAHKEGAQLGPDAVTQTAVVRGPARCVLLGERPALNCLARASGIATRCSQLQSIVREAGWHGHVAGTRKTTPGFRLVEKYAMLVGGVSMHRQDLSGMVMLKDNHIWASGSITQAVRDARSVCGFSSKIEVECGSREEGSEAATAGADVVMLDNFKPQELHVAAQLLKEEFPSVLIEASGGVTPDSLPQYLSPHVDIISLGCITQGCPVADFSLKVQKPVAFPIIFQSQ
;
A
#
# COMPACT_ATOMS: atom_id res chain seq x y z
N MET A 1 -5.13 6.33 0.41
CA MET A 1 -6.31 6.44 -0.48
C MET A 1 -5.98 6.13 -1.93
N ARG A 2 -4.83 6.57 -2.50
CA ARG A 2 -4.47 6.18 -3.88
C ARG A 2 -4.15 4.69 -4.07
N MET A 3 -3.77 3.94 -3.03
CA MET A 3 -3.39 2.52 -3.17
C MET A 3 -4.60 1.61 -3.48
N ASN A 4 -5.63 1.59 -2.64
CA ASN A 4 -6.84 0.79 -2.88
C ASN A 4 -7.56 1.22 -4.18
N SER A 5 -7.57 2.52 -4.53
CA SER A 5 -8.15 2.97 -5.80
C SER A 5 -7.34 2.52 -7.02
N ILE A 6 -6.01 2.42 -6.91
CA ILE A 6 -5.18 1.86 -7.98
C ILE A 6 -5.41 0.34 -8.09
N GLN A 7 -5.44 -0.40 -6.98
CA GLN A 7 -5.74 -1.85 -7.02
C GLN A 7 -7.13 -2.16 -7.56
N LEU A 8 -8.16 -1.38 -7.19
CA LEU A 8 -9.52 -1.54 -7.70
C LEU A 8 -9.64 -1.15 -9.18
N ASN A 9 -9.00 -0.06 -9.61
CA ASN A 9 -9.02 0.33 -11.02
C ASN A 9 -8.18 -0.63 -11.89
N PHE A 10 -7.08 -1.17 -11.38
CA PHE A 10 -6.27 -2.16 -12.10
C PHE A 10 -7.01 -3.50 -12.25
N ARG A 11 -7.67 -3.99 -11.20
CA ARG A 11 -8.58 -5.16 -11.31
C ARG A 11 -9.70 -4.92 -12.31
N ARG A 12 -10.33 -3.73 -12.31
CA ARG A 12 -11.39 -3.39 -13.28
C ARG A 12 -10.88 -3.33 -14.71
N GLN A 13 -9.70 -2.74 -14.94
CA GLN A 13 -9.09 -2.73 -16.27
C GLN A 13 -8.85 -4.17 -16.74
N CYS A 14 -8.18 -5.01 -15.94
CA CYS A 14 -7.96 -6.42 -16.31
C CYS A 14 -9.26 -7.24 -16.50
N GLN A 15 -10.38 -6.86 -15.86
CA GLN A 15 -11.69 -7.48 -16.13
C GLN A 15 -12.31 -6.99 -17.43
N GLN A 16 -12.26 -5.69 -17.73
CA GLN A 16 -12.74 -5.14 -19.01
C GLN A 16 -11.90 -5.66 -20.19
N ASP A 17 -10.57 -5.72 -20.03
CA ASP A 17 -9.65 -6.29 -21.01
C ASP A 17 -9.87 -7.81 -21.21
N GLN A 18 -10.52 -8.50 -20.27
CA GLN A 18 -10.96 -9.90 -20.38
C GLN A 18 -12.37 -10.04 -20.98
N GLU A 19 -13.28 -9.11 -20.69
CA GLU A 19 -14.64 -9.06 -21.25
C GLU A 19 -14.59 -8.71 -22.75
N GLU A 20 -13.74 -7.75 -23.17
CA GLU A 20 -13.51 -7.42 -24.58
C GLU A 20 -12.75 -8.52 -25.35
N ALA A 21 -12.02 -9.39 -24.66
CA ALA A 21 -11.37 -10.57 -25.26
C ALA A 21 -12.25 -11.83 -25.26
N GLY A 22 -13.38 -11.82 -24.55
CA GLY A 22 -14.26 -12.98 -24.37
C GLY A 22 -15.47 -13.03 -25.31
N SER A 23 -15.64 -12.08 -26.24
CA SER A 23 -16.86 -11.91 -27.02
C SER A 23 -16.99 -12.80 -28.26
N GLU A 24 -16.51 -14.04 -28.22
CA GLU A 24 -16.87 -15.09 -29.22
C GLU A 24 -17.30 -16.39 -28.52
N SER A 25 -18.57 -16.77 -28.75
CA SER A 25 -19.22 -18.04 -28.40
C SER A 25 -19.25 -18.48 -26.91
N ALA A 26 -20.41 -18.28 -26.27
CA ALA A 26 -21.18 -19.38 -25.66
C ALA A 26 -22.60 -18.88 -25.30
N SER A 27 -23.60 -19.75 -25.42
CA SER A 27 -24.98 -19.51 -24.96
C SER A 27 -25.26 -20.20 -23.62
N ASP A 28 -26.47 -19.97 -23.09
CA ASP A 28 -27.15 -20.81 -22.10
C ASP A 28 -26.57 -20.87 -20.66
N LEU A 29 -27.01 -19.93 -19.82
CA LEU A 29 -27.12 -20.14 -18.38
C LEU A 29 -28.52 -19.76 -17.87
N VAL A 30 -28.96 -20.43 -16.81
CA VAL A 30 -30.35 -20.47 -16.33
C VAL A 30 -30.52 -19.65 -15.05
N ASP A 31 -31.62 -18.92 -14.94
CA ASP A 31 -32.00 -18.18 -13.73
C ASP A 31 -32.22 -19.09 -12.52
N ILE A 32 -31.62 -18.75 -11.37
CA ILE A 32 -31.92 -19.34 -10.07
C ILE A 32 -31.99 -18.23 -9.01
N ASP A 33 -33.21 -17.92 -8.56
CA ASP A 33 -33.47 -17.05 -7.42
C ASP A 33 -32.97 -17.66 -6.10
N PHE A 34 -32.50 -16.81 -5.18
CA PHE A 34 -32.24 -17.18 -3.78
C PHE A 34 -32.89 -16.19 -2.82
N ALA A 35 -33.85 -16.68 -2.03
CA ALA A 35 -34.60 -15.89 -1.06
C ALA A 35 -33.90 -15.80 0.32
N GLU A 36 -34.12 -14.70 1.05
CA GLU A 36 -33.63 -14.51 2.42
C GLU A 36 -34.47 -15.28 3.46
N PRO A 37 -33.86 -15.95 4.45
CA PRO A 37 -34.55 -16.44 5.64
C PRO A 37 -34.69 -15.34 6.72
N PRO A 38 -35.79 -15.32 7.51
CA PRO A 38 -36.07 -14.25 8.47
C PRO A 38 -35.31 -14.38 9.80
N ALA A 39 -35.21 -13.26 10.53
CA ALA A 39 -34.60 -13.20 11.86
C ALA A 39 -35.54 -13.66 12.98
N THR A 40 -35.00 -14.35 13.98
CA THR A 40 -35.68 -14.65 15.26
C THR A 40 -35.57 -13.48 16.24
N GLN A 41 -36.57 -13.39 17.12
CA GLN A 41 -36.59 -12.54 18.30
C GLN A 41 -36.21 -13.37 19.53
N ASP A 42 -35.71 -12.72 20.58
CA ASP A 42 -35.88 -13.19 21.96
C ASP A 42 -35.93 -11.97 22.89
N GLU A 43 -36.80 -12.05 23.90
CA GLU A 43 -36.84 -11.12 25.05
C GLU A 43 -35.87 -11.67 26.13
N ASP A 44 -35.59 -11.04 27.28
CA ASP A 44 -36.54 -10.74 28.35
C ASP A 44 -35.85 -9.98 29.52
N SER A 45 -36.69 -9.38 30.38
CA SER A 45 -36.48 -9.15 31.81
C SER A 45 -35.40 -8.14 32.29
N ALA A 46 -35.86 -6.99 32.78
CA ALA A 46 -35.29 -6.31 33.97
C ALA A 46 -36.21 -5.18 34.48
N SER A 47 -36.95 -5.37 35.58
CA SER A 47 -37.53 -4.23 36.32
C SER A 47 -37.86 -4.51 37.80
N ARG A 48 -37.41 -3.60 38.69
CA ARG A 48 -37.89 -3.25 40.05
C ARG A 48 -37.15 -1.94 40.42
N SER A 49 -37.81 -0.77 40.58
CA SER A 49 -38.61 -0.28 41.73
C SER A 49 -37.77 -0.07 43.00
N LEU A 50 -37.70 1.06 43.73
CA LEU A 50 -38.33 2.41 43.80
C LEU A 50 -37.41 3.27 44.76
N ASN A 51 -37.42 4.59 44.97
CA ASN A 51 -37.99 5.84 44.40
C ASN A 51 -37.31 7.05 45.14
N THR A 52 -37.70 8.32 44.88
CA THR A 52 -37.22 9.58 45.52
C THR A 52 -35.78 9.98 45.15
N GLY A 53 -35.30 11.24 45.11
CA GLY A 53 -35.86 12.59 45.29
C GLY A 53 -34.67 13.60 45.30
N VAL A 54 -34.73 14.93 45.13
CA VAL A 54 -35.79 15.93 44.83
C VAL A 54 -35.13 17.07 44.01
N ALA A 55 -35.88 17.93 43.29
CA ALA A 55 -35.35 19.01 42.43
C ALA A 55 -35.32 20.41 43.09
N PRO A 56 -34.60 21.38 42.50
CA PRO A 56 -35.30 22.62 42.16
C PRO A 56 -34.97 23.26 40.79
N THR A 57 -36.03 23.81 40.18
CA THR A 57 -36.11 25.02 39.32
C THR A 57 -35.34 25.14 38.00
N SER A 58 -36.10 25.40 36.94
CA SER A 58 -35.70 25.96 35.65
C SER A 58 -36.50 27.23 35.33
N PRO A 59 -36.06 28.05 34.35
CA PRO A 59 -36.96 28.93 33.60
C PRO A 59 -37.38 28.27 32.27
N THR A 60 -38.69 28.24 32.02
CA THR A 60 -39.34 28.01 30.72
C THR A 60 -39.22 29.28 29.83
N THR A 61 -39.43 29.29 28.50
CA THR A 61 -40.01 28.29 27.58
C THR A 61 -39.54 28.55 26.14
N ALA A 62 -39.33 27.50 25.34
CA ALA A 62 -39.54 27.52 23.88
C ALA A 62 -39.74 26.07 23.39
N GLY A 63 -40.75 25.82 22.54
CA GLY A 63 -41.16 24.47 22.16
C GLY A 63 -40.24 23.79 21.15
N GLY A 64 -39.36 22.90 21.61
CA GLY A 64 -38.55 22.03 20.76
C GLY A 64 -38.29 20.68 21.43
N LYS A 65 -38.34 19.58 20.66
CA LYS A 65 -38.03 18.24 21.17
C LYS A 65 -36.55 18.16 21.56
N GLN A 66 -36.26 18.08 22.86
CA GLN A 66 -34.90 17.98 23.38
C GLN A 66 -34.35 16.56 23.16
N TYR A 67 -33.82 16.29 21.97
CA TYR A 67 -33.18 15.04 21.63
C TYR A 67 -31.87 14.87 22.42
N LYS A 68 -31.93 14.17 23.56
CA LYS A 68 -30.73 13.82 24.34
C LYS A 68 -29.80 12.92 23.53
N TYR A 69 -28.50 13.20 23.67
CA TYR A 69 -27.41 12.28 23.30
C TYR A 69 -27.62 10.90 23.95
N ASN A 70 -27.36 9.83 23.19
CA ASN A 70 -27.41 8.44 23.66
C ASN A 70 -26.00 7.82 23.52
N ALA A 71 -25.41 7.42 24.64
CA ALA A 71 -24.05 6.86 24.71
C ALA A 71 -23.83 5.57 23.88
N GLN A 72 -24.89 4.88 23.47
CA GLN A 72 -24.79 3.77 22.51
C GLN A 72 -24.29 4.23 21.12
N TRP A 73 -24.39 5.52 20.80
CA TRP A 73 -23.97 6.06 19.49
C TRP A 73 -22.45 6.18 19.35
N GLU A 74 -21.70 6.40 20.43
CA GLU A 74 -20.23 6.35 20.37
C GLU A 74 -19.73 4.94 20.05
N LYS A 75 -20.36 3.91 20.64
CA LYS A 75 -20.06 2.50 20.32
C LYS A 75 -20.43 2.12 18.89
N ALA A 76 -21.49 2.70 18.33
CA ALA A 76 -21.95 2.42 16.96
C ALA A 76 -21.23 3.25 15.88
N PHE A 77 -20.79 4.47 16.22
CA PHE A 77 -20.24 5.47 15.29
C PHE A 77 -19.10 6.27 15.96
N PRO A 78 -17.93 5.66 16.24
CA PRO A 78 -16.81 6.29 16.99
C PRO A 78 -16.11 7.46 16.25
N TRP A 79 -16.68 7.90 15.14
CA TRP A 79 -16.26 9.06 14.35
C TRP A 79 -17.21 10.25 14.45
N LEU A 80 -18.35 10.10 15.14
CA LEU A 80 -19.16 11.24 15.56
C LEU A 80 -18.48 11.96 16.73
N TYR A 81 -18.63 13.27 16.76
CA TYR A 81 -18.19 14.14 17.85
C TYR A 81 -19.34 15.09 18.21
N PHE A 82 -19.39 15.51 19.47
CA PHE A 82 -20.51 16.26 20.05
C PHE A 82 -20.01 17.50 20.78
N GLU A 83 -20.61 18.64 20.47
CA GLU A 83 -20.19 19.96 20.97
C GLU A 83 -21.44 20.83 21.10
N GLY A 84 -21.77 21.28 22.33
CA GLY A 84 -22.88 22.21 22.56
C GLY A 84 -24.27 21.79 22.05
N ASN A 85 -24.67 20.52 22.24
CA ASN A 85 -25.90 19.91 21.66
C ASN A 85 -25.90 19.73 20.12
N VAL A 86 -24.76 19.91 19.45
CA VAL A 86 -24.61 19.74 18.01
C VAL A 86 -23.72 18.54 17.70
N MET A 87 -24.15 17.67 16.78
CA MET A 87 -23.35 16.55 16.28
C MET A 87 -22.56 16.93 15.03
N PHE A 88 -21.30 16.49 14.98
CA PHE A 88 -20.37 16.66 13.88
C PHE A 88 -19.76 15.32 13.46
N CYS A 89 -19.31 15.22 12.20
CA CYS A 89 -18.41 14.15 11.79
C CYS A 89 -16.96 14.60 11.98
N LYS A 90 -16.16 13.87 12.77
CA LYS A 90 -14.73 14.15 12.99
C LYS A 90 -13.97 14.33 11.67
N TYR A 91 -14.23 13.47 10.70
CA TYR A 91 -13.52 13.46 9.42
C TYR A 91 -13.95 14.62 8.51
N CYS A 92 -15.25 14.87 8.35
CA CYS A 92 -15.72 15.97 7.49
C CYS A 92 -15.49 17.36 8.12
N LYS A 93 -15.45 17.48 9.45
CA LYS A 93 -15.03 18.71 10.15
C LYS A 93 -13.52 18.98 9.98
N ALA A 94 -12.71 17.93 9.81
CA ALA A 94 -11.27 18.05 9.53
C ALA A 94 -10.94 18.35 8.06
N GLU A 95 -11.76 17.90 7.11
CA GLU A 95 -11.58 18.12 5.66
C GLU A 95 -12.81 18.81 5.01
N PRO A 96 -13.20 20.03 5.45
CA PRO A 96 -14.41 20.71 4.98
C PRO A 96 -14.43 20.97 3.46
N GLN A 97 -13.26 21.07 2.83
CA GLN A 97 -13.07 21.24 1.38
C GLN A 97 -13.36 19.96 0.56
N LEU A 98 -13.42 18.79 1.21
CA LEU A 98 -13.73 17.50 0.57
C LEU A 98 -15.13 16.99 0.88
N ALA A 99 -15.71 17.43 2.01
CA ALA A 99 -17.12 17.24 2.28
C ALA A 99 -17.99 17.90 1.19
N GLY A 100 -19.22 17.40 0.99
CA GLY A 100 -20.18 18.07 0.10
C GLY A 100 -20.48 19.48 0.61
N LYS A 101 -20.58 20.48 -0.29
CA LYS A 101 -20.66 21.92 0.02
C LYS A 101 -21.81 22.36 0.96
N LEU A 102 -22.75 21.46 1.29
CA LEU A 102 -23.88 21.67 2.21
C LEU A 102 -24.02 20.53 3.24
N SER A 103 -22.92 19.85 3.58
CA SER A 103 -22.93 18.72 4.52
C SER A 103 -23.30 19.15 5.95
N SER A 104 -24.46 18.71 6.43
CA SER A 104 -24.97 18.97 7.78
C SER A 104 -24.07 18.43 8.91
N PHE A 105 -23.10 17.58 8.60
CA PHE A 105 -22.09 17.07 9.54
C PHE A 105 -20.83 17.95 9.63
N VAL A 106 -20.70 18.99 8.79
CA VAL A 106 -19.60 19.98 8.81
C VAL A 106 -20.03 21.23 9.56
N VAL A 107 -21.15 21.84 9.15
CA VAL A 107 -21.79 22.95 9.88
C VAL A 107 -22.40 22.51 11.22
N GLY A 108 -22.59 21.20 11.40
CA GLY A 108 -23.20 20.59 12.56
C GLY A 108 -24.74 20.63 12.51
N ASN A 109 -25.38 19.65 13.14
CA ASN A 109 -26.84 19.59 13.20
C ASN A 109 -27.35 18.92 14.49
N PRO A 110 -28.29 19.53 15.24
CA PRO A 110 -28.80 19.01 16.53
C PRO A 110 -29.90 17.94 16.39
N HIS A 111 -30.33 17.60 15.16
CA HIS A 111 -31.52 16.79 14.87
C HIS A 111 -31.25 15.65 13.86
N LEU A 112 -30.00 15.17 13.77
CA LEU A 112 -29.61 14.09 12.86
C LEU A 112 -30.24 12.74 13.27
N LYS A 113 -30.94 12.09 12.33
CA LYS A 113 -31.53 10.76 12.53
C LYS A 113 -30.49 9.66 12.30
N LYS A 114 -30.68 8.50 12.95
CA LYS A 114 -29.75 7.33 12.85
C LYS A 114 -29.53 6.89 11.40
N ASP A 115 -30.55 6.96 10.56
CA ASP A 115 -30.43 6.60 9.14
C ASP A 115 -29.73 7.68 8.30
N THR A 116 -29.77 8.95 8.73
CA THR A 116 -28.93 10.01 8.16
C THR A 116 -27.46 9.76 8.48
N VAL A 117 -27.14 9.26 9.69
CA VAL A 117 -25.78 8.83 10.06
C VAL A 117 -25.34 7.62 9.24
N LYS A 118 -26.17 6.58 9.09
CA LYS A 118 -25.89 5.43 8.21
C LYS A 118 -25.63 5.86 6.76
N LYS A 119 -26.52 6.67 6.17
CA LYS A 119 -26.38 7.20 4.80
C LYS A 119 -25.16 8.10 4.64
N HIS A 120 -24.79 8.85 5.67
CA HIS A 120 -23.55 9.63 5.67
C HIS A 120 -22.30 8.74 5.71
N ASN A 121 -22.24 7.73 6.59
CA ASN A 121 -21.14 6.76 6.67
C ASN A 121 -20.89 6.05 5.32
N ALA A 122 -21.96 5.67 4.63
CA ALA A 122 -21.91 5.06 3.30
C ALA A 122 -21.69 6.06 2.15
N SER A 123 -21.72 7.38 2.42
CA SER A 123 -21.57 8.37 1.35
C SER A 123 -20.12 8.48 0.88
N LYS A 124 -19.93 8.45 -0.45
CA LYS A 124 -18.60 8.56 -1.09
C LYS A 124 -17.77 9.73 -0.54
N LYS A 125 -18.40 10.88 -0.29
CA LYS A 125 -17.76 12.09 0.26
C LYS A 125 -17.32 11.94 1.72
N HIS A 126 -18.05 11.19 2.55
CA HIS A 126 -17.60 10.86 3.91
C HIS A 126 -16.40 9.91 3.88
N ILE A 127 -16.44 8.87 3.03
CA ILE A 127 -15.36 7.90 2.87
C ILE A 127 -14.07 8.60 2.39
N GLU A 128 -14.20 9.53 1.43
CA GLU A 128 -13.10 10.42 1.00
C GLU A 128 -12.51 11.24 2.17
N CYS A 129 -13.33 11.83 3.03
CA CYS A 129 -12.83 12.56 4.22
C CYS A 129 -12.18 11.63 5.24
N ARG A 130 -12.80 10.49 5.53
CA ARG A 130 -12.34 9.50 6.53
C ARG A 130 -10.96 8.96 6.16
N ASP A 131 -10.82 8.44 4.96
CA ASP A 131 -9.60 7.74 4.57
C ASP A 131 -8.43 8.74 4.45
N ILE A 132 -8.70 10.00 4.08
CA ILE A 132 -7.69 11.09 4.11
C ILE A 132 -7.29 11.47 5.53
N HIS A 133 -8.24 11.56 6.47
CA HIS A 133 -7.91 11.76 7.89
C HIS A 133 -7.09 10.59 8.45
N ILE A 134 -7.43 9.34 8.09
CA ILE A 134 -6.64 8.15 8.47
C ILE A 134 -5.20 8.28 7.97
N ILE A 135 -4.97 8.62 6.69
CA ILE A 135 -3.62 8.76 6.11
C ILE A 135 -2.80 9.87 6.79
N LYS A 136 -3.45 11.01 7.11
CA LYS A 136 -2.80 12.07 7.88
C LYS A 136 -2.41 11.59 9.29
N SER A 137 -3.18 10.68 9.88
CA SER A 137 -2.93 10.14 11.23
C SER A 137 -1.96 8.96 11.28
N THR A 138 -1.85 8.12 10.24
CA THR A 138 -0.98 6.92 10.27
C THR A 138 0.50 7.21 10.05
N ASN A 139 0.83 8.36 9.45
CA ASN A 139 2.16 9.01 9.50
C ASN A 139 3.40 8.23 8.99
N GLU A 140 3.26 7.00 8.47
CA GLU A 140 4.38 6.22 7.90
C GLU A 140 5.07 6.93 6.72
N TYR A 141 4.27 7.68 5.95
CA TYR A 141 4.67 8.29 4.70
C TYR A 141 5.51 9.58 4.90
N PRO A 142 5.12 10.55 5.76
CA PRO A 142 6.00 11.65 6.15
C PRO A 142 7.27 11.20 6.87
N VAL A 143 7.21 10.19 7.74
CA VAL A 143 8.39 9.74 8.52
C VAL A 143 9.53 9.27 7.62
N THR A 144 9.25 8.57 6.51
CA THR A 144 10.29 8.12 5.58
C THR A 144 10.91 9.30 4.81
N VAL A 145 10.08 10.22 4.30
CA VAL A 145 10.53 11.42 3.56
C VAL A 145 11.30 12.39 4.46
N GLN A 146 10.75 12.73 5.63
CA GLN A 146 11.39 13.61 6.59
C GLN A 146 12.65 12.99 7.18
N SER A 147 12.71 11.69 7.47
CA SER A 147 13.94 11.08 7.99
C SER A 147 15.06 11.04 6.93
N ALA A 148 14.74 10.85 5.65
CA ALA A 148 15.71 11.00 4.56
C ALA A 148 16.23 12.45 4.47
N LEU A 149 15.33 13.45 4.44
CA LEU A 149 15.69 14.87 4.41
C LEU A 149 16.50 15.31 5.65
N ARG A 150 16.14 14.83 6.85
CA ARG A 150 16.85 15.11 8.10
C ARG A 150 18.25 14.50 8.11
N ARG A 151 18.40 13.24 7.68
CA ARG A 151 19.70 12.54 7.62
C ARG A 151 20.67 13.19 6.64
N GLN A 152 20.20 13.58 5.45
CA GLN A 152 21.06 14.19 4.43
C GLN A 152 21.57 15.59 4.83
N ASN A 153 20.76 16.36 5.58
CA ASN A 153 21.05 17.74 5.93
C ASN A 153 21.44 17.93 7.42
N ASN A 154 21.71 16.83 8.13
CA ASN A 154 22.16 16.79 9.52
C ASN A 154 21.27 17.58 10.52
N PHE A 155 19.95 17.44 10.39
CA PHE A 155 18.98 18.17 11.23
C PHE A 155 18.74 17.49 12.60
N PRO A 156 18.71 18.26 13.72
CA PRO A 156 18.19 17.78 14.99
C PRO A 156 16.67 17.55 14.92
N ALA A 157 16.13 16.73 15.83
CA ALA A 157 14.78 16.18 15.70
C ALA A 157 13.62 17.18 15.86
N SER A 158 13.86 18.38 16.40
CA SER A 158 12.83 19.27 16.97
C SER A 158 12.40 20.48 16.13
N HIS A 159 13.19 20.95 15.15
CA HIS A 159 12.88 22.19 14.42
C HIS A 159 13.13 22.11 12.91
N PHE A 160 12.06 22.35 12.13
CA PHE A 160 12.10 22.59 10.69
C PHE A 160 12.22 24.10 10.35
N THR A 161 12.31 24.96 11.37
CA THR A 161 12.22 26.43 11.28
C THR A 161 13.57 27.14 11.32
N SER A 162 14.68 26.43 11.51
CA SER A 162 16.03 27.00 11.36
C SER A 162 16.34 27.23 9.88
N PRO A 163 16.98 28.34 9.49
CA PRO A 163 17.55 28.45 8.15
C PRO A 163 18.52 27.28 7.91
N LEU A 164 18.45 26.69 6.72
CA LEU A 164 19.26 25.55 6.32
C LEU A 164 20.75 25.89 6.37
N LYS A 165 21.55 25.05 7.02
CA LYS A 165 23.01 25.01 6.80
C LYS A 165 23.32 24.31 5.48
N MET A 166 22.88 24.90 4.35
CA MET A 166 23.40 24.51 3.05
C MET A 166 24.87 24.93 2.97
N THR A 167 25.74 24.03 2.51
CA THR A 167 27.14 24.33 2.19
C THR A 167 27.32 24.98 0.81
N THR A 168 26.22 25.40 0.17
CA THR A 168 26.25 26.25 -1.01
C THR A 168 26.77 27.66 -0.67
N PRO A 169 27.58 28.30 -1.51
CA PRO A 169 27.95 29.71 -1.35
C PRO A 169 26.72 30.64 -1.35
N GLN A 170 26.92 31.91 -0.97
CA GLN A 170 25.88 32.95 -0.88
C GLN A 170 25.33 33.41 -2.24
N TYR A 171 24.76 32.48 -3.01
CA TYR A 171 23.94 32.78 -4.19
C TYR A 171 22.47 32.94 -3.79
N ASP A 172 21.78 33.88 -4.42
CA ASP A 172 20.33 34.02 -4.25
C ASP A 172 19.59 32.89 -4.98
N LEU A 173 19.41 31.77 -4.27
CA LEU A 173 18.63 30.61 -4.69
C LEU A 173 17.15 30.73 -4.31
N SER A 174 16.62 31.96 -4.18
CA SER A 174 15.18 32.20 -3.97
C SER A 174 14.35 32.20 -5.25
N HIS A 175 14.98 32.43 -6.41
CA HIS A 175 14.31 32.46 -7.71
C HIS A 175 13.69 31.09 -8.07
N GLU A 176 12.56 31.14 -8.77
CA GLU A 176 11.88 29.97 -9.33
C GLU A 176 12.70 29.32 -10.46
N VAL A 177 12.72 27.99 -10.51
CA VAL A 177 13.37 27.24 -11.60
C VAL A 177 12.50 26.08 -12.11
N GLU A 178 12.64 25.77 -13.40
CA GLU A 178 12.22 24.50 -13.97
C GLU A 178 13.40 23.51 -13.96
N ALA A 179 13.16 22.28 -13.49
CA ALA A 179 14.12 21.19 -13.58
C ALA A 179 13.49 19.93 -14.20
N ARG A 180 14.14 19.37 -15.21
CA ARG A 180 13.64 18.21 -15.97
C ARG A 180 14.26 16.92 -15.44
N LEU A 181 13.41 15.94 -15.15
CA LEU A 181 13.82 14.62 -14.68
C LEU A 181 14.02 13.70 -15.89
N LEU A 182 15.26 13.21 -16.04
CA LEU A 182 15.69 12.38 -17.15
C LEU A 182 16.06 10.99 -16.64
N CYS A 183 15.44 9.94 -17.17
CA CYS A 183 15.94 8.57 -17.05
C CYS A 183 16.92 8.30 -18.19
N LYS A 184 18.06 7.64 -17.94
CA LYS A 184 19.01 7.21 -18.98
C LYS A 184 19.29 5.70 -18.98
N THR A 185 18.47 4.91 -18.30
CA THR A 185 18.52 3.45 -18.37
C THR A 185 17.36 2.99 -19.26
N PRO A 186 17.60 2.59 -20.54
CA PRO A 186 16.55 2.16 -21.45
C PRO A 186 15.75 0.98 -20.90
N CYS A 187 14.50 0.87 -21.32
CA CYS A 187 13.55 -0.17 -20.92
C CYS A 187 13.29 -0.26 -19.40
N SER A 188 13.61 0.78 -18.63
CA SER A 188 13.27 0.85 -17.20
C SER A 188 11.76 1.01 -17.01
N VAL A 189 11.19 0.32 -16.02
CA VAL A 189 9.82 0.57 -15.55
C VAL A 189 9.84 1.72 -14.54
N LEU A 190 9.08 2.79 -14.80
CA LEU A 190 8.93 3.91 -13.88
C LEU A 190 8.14 3.48 -12.64
N ALA A 191 8.80 3.50 -11.48
CA ALA A 191 8.16 3.24 -10.20
C ALA A 191 8.68 4.19 -9.11
N GLY A 192 7.78 4.61 -8.23
CA GLY A 192 8.09 5.46 -7.07
C GLY A 192 7.66 6.92 -7.23
N ARG A 193 6.83 7.25 -8.23
CA ARG A 193 6.28 8.59 -8.46
C ARG A 193 5.67 9.23 -7.19
N PRO A 194 4.90 8.52 -6.33
CA PRO A 194 4.41 9.09 -5.09
C PRO A 194 5.54 9.61 -4.19
N PHE A 195 6.58 8.81 -3.95
CA PHE A 195 7.66 9.16 -3.02
C PHE A 195 8.50 10.33 -3.55
N PHE A 196 8.80 10.34 -4.85
CA PHE A 196 9.47 11.46 -5.52
C PHE A 196 8.64 12.75 -5.41
N THR A 197 7.34 12.70 -5.71
CA THR A 197 6.45 13.86 -5.55
C THR A 197 6.31 14.29 -4.09
N ALA A 198 6.36 13.37 -3.12
CA ALA A 198 6.26 13.69 -1.70
C ALA A 198 7.47 14.50 -1.20
N VAL A 199 8.69 14.13 -1.60
CA VAL A 199 9.91 14.90 -1.29
C VAL A 199 9.79 16.34 -1.76
N PHE A 200 9.30 16.56 -2.99
CA PHE A 200 9.15 17.91 -3.52
C PHE A 200 7.95 18.66 -2.92
N THR A 201 6.86 17.97 -2.57
CA THR A 201 5.69 18.58 -1.90
C THR A 201 6.08 19.13 -0.53
N GLU A 202 6.86 18.38 0.26
CA GLU A 202 7.38 18.82 1.56
C GLU A 202 8.24 20.10 1.46
N LEU A 203 8.91 20.28 0.32
CA LEU A 203 9.77 21.43 0.02
C LEU A 203 9.05 22.57 -0.73
N SER A 204 7.71 22.51 -0.82
CA SER A 204 6.86 23.47 -1.55
C SER A 204 7.14 23.57 -3.06
N CYS A 205 7.68 22.51 -3.67
CA CYS A 205 7.83 22.34 -5.11
C CYS A 205 6.68 21.53 -5.71
N THR A 206 6.39 21.76 -6.99
CA THR A 206 5.42 20.99 -7.79
C THR A 206 6.12 19.97 -8.69
N VAL A 207 5.43 18.88 -9.02
CA VAL A 207 5.93 17.84 -9.94
C VAL A 207 4.86 17.45 -10.96
N GLU A 208 5.17 17.69 -12.23
CA GLU A 208 4.39 17.31 -13.40
C GLU A 208 5.01 16.05 -14.03
N TRP A 209 4.23 15.01 -14.29
CA TRP A 209 4.73 13.73 -14.81
C TRP A 209 4.30 13.52 -16.26
N ALA A 210 5.25 13.24 -17.14
CA ALA A 210 4.97 12.88 -18.54
C ALA A 210 4.51 11.41 -18.69
N HIS A 211 4.91 10.52 -17.78
CA HIS A 211 4.59 9.09 -17.81
C HIS A 211 3.72 8.64 -16.63
N LYS A 212 2.95 7.57 -16.82
CA LYS A 212 2.18 6.89 -15.75
C LYS A 212 3.11 6.07 -14.85
N GLU A 213 2.62 5.65 -13.68
CA GLU A 213 3.34 4.69 -12.84
C GLU A 213 3.22 3.30 -13.48
N GLY A 214 4.29 2.50 -13.48
CA GLY A 214 4.35 1.23 -14.19
C GLY A 214 4.61 1.36 -15.70
N ALA A 215 4.76 2.59 -16.23
CA ALA A 215 5.11 2.78 -17.63
C ALA A 215 6.58 2.40 -17.89
N GLN A 216 6.81 1.64 -18.97
CA GLN A 216 8.16 1.44 -19.50
C GLN A 216 8.69 2.75 -20.11
N LEU A 217 9.99 2.99 -19.94
CA LEU A 217 10.73 4.15 -20.41
C LEU A 217 11.74 3.71 -21.49
N GLY A 218 12.01 4.56 -22.47
CA GLY A 218 12.77 4.17 -23.66
C GLY A 218 11.92 3.43 -24.71
N PRO A 219 12.51 2.93 -25.80
CA PRO A 219 13.90 2.46 -25.92
C PRO A 219 14.99 3.54 -26.02
N ASP A 220 14.63 4.81 -26.13
CA ASP A 220 15.58 5.94 -26.17
C ASP A 220 16.63 5.91 -25.04
N ALA A 221 17.86 6.30 -25.38
CA ALA A 221 18.98 6.41 -24.44
C ALA A 221 18.74 7.43 -23.31
N VAL A 222 17.85 8.41 -23.50
CA VAL A 222 17.42 9.37 -22.47
C VAL A 222 15.93 9.70 -22.64
N THR A 223 15.11 9.39 -21.63
CA THR A 223 13.67 9.70 -21.60
C THR A 223 13.38 10.79 -20.55
N GLN A 224 12.68 11.85 -20.95
CA GLN A 224 12.17 12.86 -20.00
C GLN A 224 10.91 12.35 -19.30
N THR A 225 10.96 12.15 -17.99
CA THR A 225 9.90 11.48 -17.21
C THR A 225 9.03 12.43 -16.42
N ALA A 226 9.58 13.56 -15.95
CA ALA A 226 8.88 14.57 -15.18
C ALA A 226 9.50 15.96 -15.33
N VAL A 227 8.77 16.97 -14.87
CA VAL A 227 9.23 18.34 -14.68
C VAL A 227 8.93 18.77 -13.24
N VAL A 228 9.92 19.32 -12.56
CA VAL A 228 9.82 19.87 -11.19
C VAL A 228 9.91 21.38 -11.27
N ARG A 229 9.04 22.11 -10.56
CA ARG A 229 9.06 23.59 -10.49
C ARG A 229 8.92 24.08 -9.07
N GLY A 230 9.72 25.08 -8.69
CA GLY A 230 9.76 25.70 -7.37
C GLY A 230 11.05 26.51 -7.16
N PRO A 231 11.29 27.05 -5.95
CA PRO A 231 12.50 27.82 -5.66
C PRO A 231 13.77 26.99 -5.84
N ALA A 232 14.83 27.56 -6.42
CA ALA A 232 16.08 26.87 -6.74
C ALA A 232 16.66 26.10 -5.54
N ARG A 233 16.67 26.71 -4.35
CA ARG A 233 17.10 26.07 -3.10
C ARG A 233 16.31 24.79 -2.77
N CYS A 234 15.00 24.79 -3.01
CA CYS A 234 14.11 23.67 -2.69
C CYS A 234 14.25 22.55 -3.72
N VAL A 235 14.39 22.89 -5.00
CA VAL A 235 14.61 21.91 -6.08
C VAL A 235 15.95 21.18 -5.89
N LEU A 236 17.03 21.90 -5.57
CA LEU A 236 18.35 21.32 -5.30
C LEU A 236 18.38 20.50 -4.00
N LEU A 237 17.70 20.97 -2.94
CA LEU A 237 17.58 20.25 -1.67
C LEU A 237 16.82 18.91 -1.81
N GLY A 238 15.76 18.90 -2.64
CA GLY A 238 14.94 17.73 -2.91
C GLY A 238 15.55 16.74 -3.92
N GLU A 239 16.51 17.17 -4.74
CA GLU A 239 17.12 16.37 -5.81
C GLU A 239 17.57 14.98 -5.33
N ARG A 240 18.59 14.94 -4.46
CA ARG A 240 19.27 13.69 -4.11
C ARG A 240 18.37 12.66 -3.40
N PRO A 241 17.52 13.02 -2.42
CA PRO A 241 16.65 12.02 -1.78
C PRO A 241 15.52 11.55 -2.72
N ALA A 242 15.00 12.42 -3.58
CA ALA A 242 13.99 12.04 -4.57
C ALA A 242 14.57 11.12 -5.65
N LEU A 243 15.74 11.46 -6.22
CA LEU A 243 16.44 10.64 -7.20
C LEU A 243 16.83 9.27 -6.64
N ASN A 244 17.46 9.22 -5.45
CA ASN A 244 17.85 7.96 -4.82
C ASN A 244 16.64 7.03 -4.59
N CYS A 245 15.49 7.62 -4.21
CA CYS A 245 14.26 6.87 -3.98
C CYS A 245 13.68 6.30 -5.30
N LEU A 246 13.54 7.14 -6.32
CA LEU A 246 12.98 6.76 -7.62
C LEU A 246 13.87 5.78 -8.38
N ALA A 247 15.20 5.97 -8.34
CA ALA A 247 16.18 5.10 -8.97
C ALA A 247 16.13 3.67 -8.42
N ARG A 248 16.04 3.52 -7.09
CA ARG A 248 15.93 2.20 -6.44
C ARG A 248 14.56 1.56 -6.66
N ALA A 249 13.48 2.34 -6.60
CA ALA A 249 12.13 1.84 -6.89
C ALA A 249 12.00 1.36 -8.36
N SER A 250 12.40 2.19 -9.33
CA SER A 250 12.33 1.86 -10.75
C SER A 250 13.25 0.68 -11.13
N GLY A 251 14.43 0.56 -10.50
CA GLY A 251 15.31 -0.60 -10.68
C GLY A 251 14.63 -1.92 -10.25
N ILE A 252 14.03 -1.94 -9.06
CA ILE A 252 13.29 -3.11 -8.54
C ILE A 252 12.08 -3.43 -9.42
N ALA A 253 11.30 -2.42 -9.84
CA ALA A 253 10.14 -2.62 -10.71
C ALA A 253 10.54 -3.14 -12.11
N THR A 254 11.68 -2.70 -12.64
CA THR A 254 12.25 -3.21 -13.90
C THR A 254 12.62 -4.68 -13.78
N ARG A 255 13.33 -5.07 -12.71
CA ARG A 255 13.64 -6.49 -12.41
C ARG A 255 12.37 -7.32 -12.24
N CYS A 256 11.35 -6.80 -11.57
CA CYS A 256 10.06 -7.48 -11.41
C CYS A 256 9.35 -7.70 -12.75
N SER A 257 9.33 -6.69 -13.63
CA SER A 257 8.73 -6.79 -14.96
C SER A 257 9.45 -7.80 -15.87
N GLN A 258 10.78 -7.89 -15.76
CA GLN A 258 11.58 -8.91 -16.46
C GLN A 258 11.20 -10.34 -16.01
N LEU A 259 11.10 -10.59 -14.70
CA LEU A 259 10.65 -11.89 -14.17
C LEU A 259 9.21 -12.21 -14.60
N GLN A 260 8.33 -11.22 -14.70
CA GLN A 260 6.97 -11.39 -15.18
C GLN A 260 6.88 -11.68 -16.70
N SER A 261 7.82 -11.17 -17.52
CA SER A 261 7.90 -11.59 -18.93
C SER A 261 8.33 -13.05 -19.05
N ILE A 262 9.38 -13.46 -18.33
CA ILE A 262 9.84 -14.86 -18.29
C ILE A 262 8.71 -15.83 -17.91
N VAL A 263 7.90 -15.47 -16.90
CA VAL A 263 6.75 -16.30 -16.47
C VAL A 263 5.64 -16.37 -17.50
N ARG A 264 5.30 -15.26 -18.17
CA ARG A 264 4.30 -15.24 -19.25
C ARG A 264 4.77 -16.04 -20.47
N GLU A 265 6.03 -15.90 -20.85
CA GLU A 265 6.65 -16.62 -21.98
C GLU A 265 6.66 -18.14 -21.75
N ALA A 266 6.80 -18.58 -20.50
CA ALA A 266 6.71 -19.98 -20.11
C ALA A 266 5.28 -20.48 -19.81
N GLY A 267 4.26 -19.61 -19.88
CA GLY A 267 2.86 -19.98 -19.62
C GLY A 267 2.54 -20.38 -18.17
N TRP A 268 3.38 -20.04 -17.19
CA TRP A 268 3.15 -20.40 -15.78
C TRP A 268 2.16 -19.43 -15.12
N HIS A 269 1.21 -19.97 -14.35
CA HIS A 269 0.11 -19.20 -13.76
C HIS A 269 0.26 -18.88 -12.26
N GLY A 270 1.36 -19.31 -11.64
CA GLY A 270 1.65 -19.04 -10.23
C GLY A 270 2.13 -17.61 -9.95
N HIS A 271 2.70 -17.41 -8.76
CA HIS A 271 3.09 -16.09 -8.27
C HIS A 271 4.61 -15.98 -8.07
N VAL A 272 5.25 -15.16 -8.89
CA VAL A 272 6.57 -14.60 -8.55
C VAL A 272 6.41 -13.70 -7.33
N ALA A 273 7.25 -13.88 -6.31
CA ALA A 273 7.16 -13.15 -5.05
C ALA A 273 8.51 -12.52 -4.62
N GLY A 274 8.42 -11.35 -4.00
CA GLY A 274 9.51 -10.77 -3.23
C GLY A 274 9.70 -11.46 -1.87
N THR A 275 10.61 -10.95 -1.04
CA THR A 275 10.86 -11.49 0.31
C THR A 275 10.89 -10.38 1.37
N ARG A 276 11.24 -10.71 2.62
CA ARG A 276 11.54 -9.71 3.67
C ARG A 276 13.01 -9.25 3.68
N LYS A 277 13.85 -9.70 2.73
CA LYS A 277 15.31 -9.40 2.60
C LYS A 277 15.57 -7.98 2.01
N THR A 278 14.77 -7.01 2.47
CA THR A 278 14.65 -5.61 2.01
C THR A 278 15.60 -4.67 2.76
N THR A 279 16.01 -3.54 2.16
CA THR A 279 16.86 -2.54 2.84
C THR A 279 16.21 -1.99 4.12
N PRO A 280 16.91 -1.98 5.27
CA PRO A 280 16.39 -1.45 6.53
C PRO A 280 15.87 -0.01 6.42
N GLY A 281 14.64 0.22 6.87
CA GLY A 281 13.95 1.52 6.80
C GLY A 281 13.44 1.90 5.40
N PHE A 282 13.67 1.11 4.35
CA PHE A 282 13.25 1.42 2.97
C PHE A 282 12.19 0.46 2.40
N ARG A 283 11.84 -0.59 3.16
CA ARG A 283 10.91 -1.67 2.77
C ARG A 283 9.63 -1.22 2.06
N LEU A 284 8.98 -0.14 2.52
CA LEU A 284 7.74 0.37 1.93
C LEU A 284 7.91 0.70 0.43
N VAL A 285 9.04 1.30 0.05
CA VAL A 285 9.33 1.68 -1.34
C VAL A 285 9.66 0.45 -2.18
N GLU A 286 10.40 -0.51 -1.62
CA GLU A 286 10.79 -1.75 -2.32
C GLU A 286 9.59 -2.67 -2.58
N LYS A 287 8.70 -2.81 -1.60
CA LYS A 287 7.46 -3.58 -1.71
C LYS A 287 6.46 -2.90 -2.65
N TYR A 288 6.39 -1.57 -2.64
CA TYR A 288 5.65 -0.81 -3.65
C TYR A 288 6.19 -1.03 -5.07
N ALA A 289 7.52 -1.04 -5.24
CA ALA A 289 8.14 -1.31 -6.53
C ALA A 289 7.86 -2.73 -7.07
N MET A 290 7.77 -3.74 -6.19
CA MET A 290 7.33 -5.09 -6.59
C MET A 290 5.93 -5.05 -7.22
N LEU A 291 4.95 -4.39 -6.56
CA LEU A 291 3.60 -4.25 -7.09
C LEU A 291 3.57 -3.51 -8.44
N VAL A 292 4.34 -2.43 -8.58
CA VAL A 292 4.40 -1.65 -9.84
C VAL A 292 5.03 -2.47 -10.98
N GLY A 293 5.99 -3.35 -10.68
CA GLY A 293 6.55 -4.31 -11.63
C GLY A 293 5.74 -5.62 -11.75
N GLY A 294 4.53 -5.70 -11.22
CA GLY A 294 3.63 -6.85 -11.36
C GLY A 294 3.98 -8.08 -10.51
N VAL A 295 4.92 -7.99 -9.57
CA VAL A 295 5.37 -9.10 -8.72
C VAL A 295 4.69 -9.05 -7.34
N SER A 296 4.35 -10.22 -6.79
CA SER A 296 3.76 -10.31 -5.46
C SER A 296 4.72 -9.75 -4.40
N MET A 297 4.20 -8.97 -3.46
CA MET A 297 5.03 -8.47 -2.35
C MET A 297 5.53 -9.59 -1.43
N HIS A 298 4.84 -10.75 -1.38
CA HIS A 298 4.81 -11.62 -0.21
C HIS A 298 4.35 -10.84 1.05
N ARG A 299 4.48 -11.40 2.25
CA ARG A 299 4.10 -10.69 3.48
C ARG A 299 4.95 -9.44 3.71
N GLN A 300 4.32 -8.40 4.27
CA GLN A 300 4.95 -7.10 4.49
C GLN A 300 5.96 -7.14 5.66
N ASP A 301 5.59 -7.76 6.77
CA ASP A 301 6.36 -7.74 8.02
C ASP A 301 6.20 -9.07 8.80
N LEU A 302 6.09 -9.03 10.13
CA LEU A 302 5.92 -10.20 11.00
C LEU A 302 4.46 -10.44 11.44
N SER A 303 3.56 -9.49 11.20
CA SER A 303 2.16 -9.54 11.62
C SER A 303 1.21 -10.08 10.55
N GLY A 304 1.54 -9.90 9.26
CA GLY A 304 0.64 -10.26 8.15
C GLY A 304 0.45 -11.76 7.91
N MET A 305 1.43 -12.60 8.27
CA MET A 305 1.39 -14.05 8.12
C MET A 305 2.45 -14.67 9.04
N VAL A 306 2.13 -15.79 9.70
CA VAL A 306 3.13 -16.54 10.48
C VAL A 306 4.01 -17.32 9.51
N MET A 307 5.33 -17.19 9.64
CA MET A 307 6.29 -18.09 8.97
C MET A 307 7.09 -18.81 10.03
N LEU A 308 6.94 -20.13 10.05
CA LEU A 308 7.79 -21.04 10.78
C LEU A 308 9.01 -21.39 9.90
N LYS A 309 10.16 -21.55 10.56
CA LYS A 309 11.46 -21.81 9.95
C LYS A 309 12.22 -22.79 10.84
N ASP A 310 13.30 -23.36 10.31
CA ASP A 310 14.37 -24.07 11.04
C ASP A 310 14.45 -23.74 12.56
N ASN A 311 14.76 -22.49 12.91
CA ASN A 311 14.97 -22.02 14.28
C ASN A 311 13.70 -22.02 15.15
N HIS A 312 12.51 -21.90 14.55
CA HIS A 312 11.24 -22.00 15.26
C HIS A 312 10.88 -23.47 15.53
N ILE A 313 11.15 -24.35 14.57
CA ILE A 313 10.92 -25.80 14.66
C ILE A 313 11.85 -26.41 15.72
N TRP A 314 13.12 -26.01 15.75
CA TRP A 314 14.06 -26.43 16.79
C TRP A 314 13.70 -25.92 18.19
N ALA A 315 13.01 -24.76 18.28
CA ALA A 315 12.56 -24.20 19.56
C ALA A 315 11.26 -24.84 20.09
N SER A 316 10.39 -25.35 19.21
CA SER A 316 9.16 -26.11 19.58
C SER A 316 9.40 -27.62 19.76
N GLY A 317 10.48 -28.15 19.16
CA GLY A 317 10.81 -29.57 19.15
C GLY A 317 10.22 -30.38 17.99
N SER A 318 9.19 -29.88 17.29
CA SER A 318 8.67 -30.47 16.04
C SER A 318 7.87 -29.48 15.20
N ILE A 319 7.69 -29.78 13.91
CA ILE A 319 6.85 -29.00 12.99
C ILE A 319 5.39 -29.05 13.44
N THR A 320 4.89 -30.24 13.77
CA THR A 320 3.54 -30.46 14.28
C THR A 320 3.23 -29.57 15.48
N GLN A 321 4.17 -29.44 16.42
CA GLN A 321 3.99 -28.58 17.58
C GLN A 321 4.05 -27.09 17.20
N ALA A 322 5.03 -26.69 16.38
CA ALA A 322 5.17 -25.31 15.91
C ALA A 322 3.91 -24.79 15.21
N VAL A 323 3.30 -25.60 14.33
CA VAL A 323 2.08 -25.23 13.58
C VAL A 323 0.87 -25.13 14.51
N ARG A 324 0.73 -26.04 15.49
CA ARG A 324 -0.35 -25.98 16.50
C ARG A 324 -0.24 -24.74 17.37
N ASP A 325 0.96 -24.44 17.88
CA ASP A 325 1.21 -23.26 18.72
C ASP A 325 0.96 -21.97 17.93
N ALA A 326 1.48 -21.88 16.69
CA ALA A 326 1.20 -20.79 15.78
C ALA A 326 -0.30 -20.59 15.53
N ARG A 327 -1.05 -21.66 15.24
CA ARG A 327 -2.50 -21.62 14.98
C ARG A 327 -3.29 -21.15 16.21
N SER A 328 -2.86 -21.53 17.42
CA SER A 328 -3.47 -21.07 18.67
C SER A 328 -3.36 -19.55 18.88
N VAL A 329 -2.28 -18.93 18.38
CA VAL A 329 -2.01 -17.49 18.53
C VAL A 329 -2.57 -16.67 17.36
N CYS A 330 -2.48 -17.17 16.12
CA CYS A 330 -2.89 -16.41 14.93
C CYS A 330 -4.37 -16.58 14.54
N GLY A 331 -5.03 -17.62 15.07
CA GLY A 331 -6.43 -17.92 14.79
C GLY A 331 -6.71 -18.21 13.30
N PHE A 332 -7.93 -17.88 12.86
CA PHE A 332 -8.42 -18.12 11.51
C PHE A 332 -8.05 -17.02 10.49
N SER A 333 -7.66 -15.84 10.97
CA SER A 333 -7.48 -14.64 10.12
C SER A 333 -6.12 -14.55 9.43
N SER A 334 -5.18 -15.41 9.81
CA SER A 334 -3.79 -15.39 9.33
C SER A 334 -3.38 -16.77 8.84
N LYS A 335 -2.66 -16.80 7.71
CA LYS A 335 -2.05 -18.02 7.18
C LYS A 335 -0.81 -18.44 7.98
N ILE A 336 -0.49 -19.73 7.94
CA ILE A 336 0.75 -20.30 8.45
C ILE A 336 1.57 -20.86 7.28
N GLU A 337 2.77 -20.33 7.13
CA GLU A 337 3.81 -20.77 6.19
C GLU A 337 4.88 -21.57 6.95
N VAL A 338 5.34 -22.71 6.41
CA VAL A 338 6.38 -23.54 7.03
C VAL A 338 7.52 -23.79 6.03
N GLU A 339 8.72 -23.38 6.39
CA GLU A 339 9.96 -23.70 5.66
C GLU A 339 10.39 -25.14 5.96
N CYS A 340 10.54 -25.94 4.91
CA CYS A 340 10.81 -27.38 4.95
C CYS A 340 12.04 -27.72 4.09
N GLY A 341 12.96 -28.52 4.63
CA GLY A 341 14.15 -29.02 3.93
C GLY A 341 13.96 -30.39 3.25
N SER A 342 12.83 -31.06 3.50
CA SER A 342 12.46 -32.35 2.90
C SER A 342 10.98 -32.41 2.54
N ARG A 343 10.60 -33.36 1.68
CA ARG A 343 9.19 -33.62 1.32
C ARG A 343 8.42 -34.14 2.54
N GLU A 344 9.10 -34.90 3.39
CA GLU A 344 8.60 -35.51 4.61
C GLU A 344 8.24 -34.44 5.65
N GLU A 345 9.09 -33.43 5.84
CA GLU A 345 8.77 -32.22 6.62
C GLU A 345 7.57 -31.44 6.03
N GLY A 346 7.49 -31.35 4.69
CA GLY A 346 6.36 -30.74 4.00
C GLY A 346 5.03 -31.47 4.24
N SER A 347 5.05 -32.80 4.28
CA SER A 347 3.89 -33.64 4.59
C SER A 347 3.51 -33.55 6.08
N GLU A 348 4.49 -33.45 7.00
CA GLU A 348 4.21 -33.14 8.42
C GLU A 348 3.57 -31.76 8.57
N ALA A 349 4.11 -30.72 7.91
CA ALA A 349 3.59 -29.36 7.94
C ALA A 349 2.14 -29.27 7.42
N ALA A 350 1.86 -29.92 6.28
CA ALA A 350 0.53 -29.99 5.70
C ALA A 350 -0.45 -30.75 6.62
N THR A 351 -0.04 -31.92 7.14
CA THR A 351 -0.82 -32.72 8.12
C THR A 351 -1.13 -31.94 9.39
N ALA A 352 -0.20 -31.09 9.84
CA ALA A 352 -0.39 -30.23 11.01
C ALA A 352 -1.31 -29.01 10.76
N GLY A 353 -1.70 -28.76 9.50
CA GLY A 353 -2.60 -27.67 9.12
C GLY A 353 -1.90 -26.36 8.74
N ALA A 354 -0.72 -26.44 8.10
CA ALA A 354 -0.11 -25.30 7.41
C ALA A 354 -0.96 -24.86 6.19
N ASP A 355 -0.94 -23.56 5.89
CA ASP A 355 -1.56 -22.99 4.69
C ASP A 355 -0.63 -23.02 3.47
N VAL A 356 0.69 -22.94 3.73
CA VAL A 356 1.76 -22.87 2.74
C VAL A 356 2.93 -23.73 3.20
N VAL A 357 3.41 -24.60 2.33
CA VAL A 357 4.67 -25.35 2.51
C VAL A 357 5.72 -24.72 1.60
N MET A 358 6.78 -24.19 2.20
CA MET A 358 7.94 -23.66 1.48
C MET A 358 9.02 -24.73 1.39
N LEU A 359 9.38 -25.10 0.17
CA LEU A 359 10.50 -26.00 -0.14
C LEU A 359 11.74 -25.13 -0.41
N ASP A 360 12.68 -25.05 0.56
CA ASP A 360 13.82 -24.12 0.49
C ASP A 360 15.12 -24.83 0.04
N ASN A 361 15.78 -24.27 -0.97
CA ASN A 361 17.03 -24.76 -1.59
C ASN A 361 16.96 -26.14 -2.29
N PHE A 362 15.76 -26.62 -2.63
CA PHE A 362 15.60 -27.80 -3.49
C PHE A 362 16.16 -27.54 -4.90
N LYS A 363 16.75 -28.56 -5.55
CA LYS A 363 17.06 -28.48 -6.98
C LYS A 363 15.75 -28.56 -7.80
N PRO A 364 15.67 -27.95 -9.00
CA PRO A 364 14.46 -27.98 -9.84
C PRO A 364 13.79 -29.34 -10.00
N GLN A 365 14.56 -30.39 -10.27
CA GLN A 365 14.04 -31.74 -10.48
C GLN A 365 13.47 -32.36 -9.18
N GLU A 366 14.15 -32.11 -8.07
CA GLU A 366 13.75 -32.58 -6.73
C GLU A 366 12.51 -31.82 -6.24
N LEU A 367 12.47 -30.51 -6.47
CA LEU A 367 11.34 -29.62 -6.20
C LEU A 367 10.08 -30.08 -6.94
N HIS A 368 10.18 -30.39 -8.24
CA HIS A 368 9.00 -30.71 -9.04
C HIS A 368 8.34 -32.02 -8.59
N VAL A 369 9.13 -33.03 -8.25
CA VAL A 369 8.62 -34.30 -7.68
C VAL A 369 8.05 -34.09 -6.28
N ALA A 370 8.72 -33.34 -5.42
CA ALA A 370 8.22 -33.06 -4.06
C ALA A 370 6.90 -32.26 -4.10
N ALA A 371 6.81 -31.24 -4.95
CA ALA A 371 5.62 -30.42 -5.13
C ALA A 371 4.45 -31.23 -5.70
N GLN A 372 4.69 -32.10 -6.70
CA GLN A 372 3.65 -32.99 -7.24
C GLN A 372 3.08 -33.89 -6.14
N LEU A 373 3.94 -34.63 -5.42
CA LEU A 373 3.49 -35.55 -4.37
C LEU A 373 2.75 -34.83 -3.23
N LEU A 374 3.19 -33.62 -2.85
CA LEU A 374 2.48 -32.81 -1.85
C LEU A 374 1.14 -32.25 -2.35
N LYS A 375 1.00 -31.97 -3.65
CA LYS A 375 -0.30 -31.59 -4.26
C LYS A 375 -1.24 -32.78 -4.43
N GLU A 376 -0.72 -33.99 -4.64
CA GLU A 376 -1.51 -35.23 -4.68
C GLU A 376 -2.03 -35.61 -3.29
N GLU A 377 -1.20 -35.46 -2.24
CA GLU A 377 -1.56 -35.74 -0.85
C GLU A 377 -2.42 -34.60 -0.22
N PHE A 378 -2.12 -33.33 -0.52
CA PHE A 378 -2.77 -32.15 0.04
C PHE A 378 -3.14 -31.08 -1.03
N PRO A 379 -4.18 -31.30 -1.87
CA PRO A 379 -4.51 -30.41 -2.99
C PRO A 379 -4.77 -28.93 -2.64
N SER A 380 -5.17 -28.65 -1.39
CA SER A 380 -5.49 -27.31 -0.90
C SER A 380 -4.30 -26.51 -0.35
N VAL A 381 -3.14 -27.14 -0.15
CA VAL A 381 -1.94 -26.49 0.37
C VAL A 381 -1.22 -25.75 -0.77
N LEU A 382 -0.73 -24.55 -0.49
CA LEU A 382 0.10 -23.80 -1.43
C LEU A 382 1.57 -24.24 -1.29
N ILE A 383 2.24 -24.50 -2.41
CA ILE A 383 3.65 -24.84 -2.46
C ILE A 383 4.44 -23.61 -2.91
N GLU A 384 5.36 -23.14 -2.06
CA GLU A 384 6.31 -22.09 -2.39
C GLU A 384 7.71 -22.66 -2.60
N ALA A 385 8.38 -22.28 -3.68
CA ALA A 385 9.80 -22.55 -3.90
C ALA A 385 10.66 -21.36 -3.49
N SER A 386 11.72 -21.61 -2.72
CA SER A 386 12.69 -20.61 -2.27
C SER A 386 14.12 -21.19 -2.31
N GLY A 387 15.12 -20.31 -2.12
CA GLY A 387 16.53 -20.69 -2.06
C GLY A 387 17.21 -20.60 -3.43
N GLY A 388 18.33 -19.89 -3.51
CA GLY A 388 19.18 -19.81 -4.72
C GLY A 388 18.60 -19.14 -5.98
N VAL A 389 17.29 -18.98 -6.14
CA VAL A 389 16.65 -18.60 -7.42
C VAL A 389 17.11 -17.23 -7.95
N THR A 390 17.53 -17.21 -9.22
CA THR A 390 17.92 -16.03 -10.01
C THR A 390 16.97 -15.83 -11.20
N PRO A 391 17.03 -14.70 -11.93
CA PRO A 391 16.26 -14.54 -13.18
C PRO A 391 16.57 -15.63 -14.21
N ASP A 392 17.84 -16.04 -14.30
CA ASP A 392 18.33 -17.02 -15.29
C ASP A 392 17.95 -18.47 -14.91
N SER A 393 17.82 -18.76 -13.61
CA SER A 393 17.39 -20.07 -13.13
C SER A 393 15.87 -20.19 -13.00
N LEU A 394 15.13 -19.08 -12.86
CA LEU A 394 13.66 -19.07 -12.67
C LEU A 394 12.90 -20.00 -13.63
N PRO A 395 13.17 -20.06 -14.96
CA PRO A 395 12.47 -20.96 -15.87
C PRO A 395 12.49 -22.44 -15.45
N GLN A 396 13.52 -22.86 -14.72
CA GLN A 396 13.71 -24.25 -14.28
C GLN A 396 12.79 -24.61 -13.11
N TYR A 397 12.36 -23.63 -12.31
CA TYR A 397 11.51 -23.79 -11.13
C TYR A 397 10.00 -23.69 -11.45
N LEU A 398 9.65 -23.43 -12.72
CA LEU A 398 8.27 -23.31 -13.17
C LEU A 398 7.65 -24.70 -13.30
N SER A 399 6.62 -24.97 -12.49
CA SER A 399 5.93 -26.25 -12.42
C SER A 399 4.43 -26.03 -12.16
N PRO A 400 3.52 -26.85 -12.73
CA PRO A 400 2.09 -26.76 -12.45
C PRO A 400 1.72 -27.11 -10.99
N HIS A 401 2.65 -27.70 -10.23
CA HIS A 401 2.45 -28.06 -8.82
C HIS A 401 3.06 -27.04 -7.83
N VAL A 402 3.78 -26.03 -8.33
CA VAL A 402 4.36 -24.93 -7.53
C VAL A 402 3.49 -23.70 -7.74
N ASP A 403 2.91 -23.15 -6.66
CA ASP A 403 2.02 -21.99 -6.73
C ASP A 403 2.78 -20.66 -6.59
N ILE A 404 3.91 -20.65 -5.87
CA ILE A 404 4.67 -19.43 -5.54
C ILE A 404 6.17 -19.70 -5.74
N ILE A 405 6.92 -18.73 -6.24
CA ILE A 405 8.39 -18.76 -6.27
C ILE A 405 8.92 -17.43 -5.73
N SER A 406 9.67 -17.44 -4.63
CA SER A 406 10.18 -16.20 -4.02
C SER A 406 11.68 -15.97 -4.21
N LEU A 407 12.02 -14.77 -4.69
CA LEU A 407 13.39 -14.42 -5.09
C LEU A 407 13.95 -13.31 -4.20
N GLY A 408 14.95 -13.63 -3.38
CA GLY A 408 15.70 -12.62 -2.60
C GLY A 408 16.38 -11.57 -3.50
N CYS A 409 16.81 -11.97 -4.70
CA CYS A 409 17.49 -11.12 -5.68
C CYS A 409 16.60 -10.01 -6.28
N ILE A 410 15.28 -10.00 -6.04
CA ILE A 410 14.41 -8.86 -6.41
C ILE A 410 14.83 -7.58 -5.67
N THR A 411 15.38 -7.67 -4.46
CA THR A 411 15.79 -6.51 -3.64
C THR A 411 17.27 -6.51 -3.27
N GLN A 412 17.85 -7.69 -3.04
CA GLN A 412 19.28 -7.87 -2.80
C GLN A 412 20.03 -7.87 -4.14
N GLY A 413 21.07 -7.04 -4.28
CA GLY A 413 21.84 -6.97 -5.53
C GLY A 413 21.00 -6.52 -6.75
N CYS A 414 19.92 -5.76 -6.54
CA CYS A 414 19.18 -5.13 -7.64
C CYS A 414 19.88 -3.84 -8.08
N PRO A 415 20.22 -3.68 -9.37
CA PRO A 415 20.63 -2.41 -9.95
C PRO A 415 19.57 -1.32 -9.73
N VAL A 416 20.01 -0.08 -9.80
CA VAL A 416 19.14 1.12 -9.81
C VAL A 416 19.11 1.69 -11.22
N ALA A 417 18.00 2.31 -11.61
CA ALA A 417 17.93 3.05 -12.88
C ALA A 417 18.63 4.41 -12.74
N ASP A 418 19.42 4.82 -13.74
CA ASP A 418 20.09 6.13 -13.73
C ASP A 418 19.07 7.25 -14.04
N PHE A 419 18.68 7.99 -13.01
CA PHE A 419 17.94 9.24 -13.13
C PHE A 419 18.84 10.44 -12.81
N SER A 420 18.64 11.53 -13.56
CA SER A 420 19.19 12.84 -13.21
C SER A 420 18.15 13.94 -13.33
N LEU A 421 18.16 14.88 -12.38
CA LEU A 421 17.39 16.10 -12.45
C LEU A 421 18.26 17.21 -13.05
N LYS A 422 17.71 18.00 -13.98
CA LYS A 422 18.44 19.04 -14.71
C LYS A 422 17.67 20.36 -14.69
N VAL A 423 18.10 21.28 -13.81
CA VAL A 423 17.69 22.69 -13.86
C VAL A 423 17.96 23.23 -15.26
N GLN A 424 16.96 23.88 -15.86
CA GLN A 424 17.08 24.46 -17.19
C GLN A 424 17.95 25.72 -17.12
N LYS A 425 18.86 25.87 -18.09
CA LYS A 425 19.62 27.12 -18.24
C LYS A 425 18.65 28.25 -18.59
N PRO A 426 18.80 29.46 -18.03
CA PRO A 426 18.13 30.64 -18.55
C PRO A 426 18.41 30.78 -20.05
N VAL A 427 17.36 31.06 -20.84
CA VAL A 427 17.55 31.39 -22.25
C VAL A 427 18.25 32.74 -22.30
N ALA A 428 19.46 32.77 -22.86
CA ALA A 428 20.17 34.02 -23.07
C ALA A 428 19.39 34.85 -24.10
N PHE A 429 18.78 35.95 -23.66
CA PHE A 429 18.24 36.94 -24.58
C PHE A 429 19.38 37.47 -25.46
N PRO A 430 19.22 37.53 -26.79
CA PRO A 430 20.20 38.16 -27.64
C PRO A 430 20.29 39.65 -27.27
N ILE A 431 21.47 40.10 -26.87
CA ILE A 431 21.73 41.52 -26.62
C ILE A 431 21.66 42.22 -27.97
N ILE A 432 20.52 42.86 -28.24
CA ILE A 432 20.36 43.75 -29.39
C ILE A 432 21.21 44.98 -29.13
N PHE A 433 22.44 44.98 -29.65
CA PHE A 433 23.24 46.19 -29.77
C PHE A 433 22.52 47.15 -30.71
N GLN A 434 21.80 48.12 -30.14
CA GLN A 434 21.41 49.31 -30.86
C GLN A 434 22.66 50.16 -31.06
N SER A 435 23.24 50.10 -32.27
CA SER A 435 24.21 51.08 -32.73
C SER A 435 23.53 52.45 -32.85
N GLN A 436 24.08 53.45 -32.16
CA GLN A 436 23.88 54.87 -32.49
C GLN A 436 24.86 55.28 -33.58
#